data_AF-A0A5B9ESF8-F1
#
_entry.id   AF-A0A5B9ESF8-F1
#
_cell.length_a   1.000
_cell.length_b   1.000
_cell.length_c   1.000
_cell.angle_alpha   90.00
_cell.angle_beta   90.00
_cell.angle_gamma   90.00
#
_symmetry.space_group_name_H-M   'P 1'
#
loop_
_entity.id
_entity.type
_entity.pdbx_description
1 polymer ?
#
loop_
_entity_poly.entity_id
_entity_poly.type
_entity_poly.pdbx_seq_one_letter_code
_entity_poly.pdbx_strand_id
1 'polypeptide(L)'
;MMVRFLPFLVLATPAVAECLPQGETFVSCTIAESGKQLEVCINGGDALYTYGAAGQAPELALREPIRDLDYRPWPGIGRTIWEEIAFARGGYAYLVFGGINREASDIDDEIQVTAFGGVEVYQGETLLTRLSCVPETVDFTWTNALSDGKRAAGLEWDLRARRWVPIGQN
;
A
#
# COMPACT_ATOMS: atom_id res chain seq x y z
N MET A 1 40.88 -40.44 -14.45
CA MET A 1 39.93 -39.47 -15.05
C MET A 1 39.63 -38.44 -13.98
N MET A 2 40.19 -37.23 -14.09
CA MET A 2 40.18 -36.22 -13.02
C MET A 2 39.09 -35.19 -13.33
N VAL A 3 37.98 -35.22 -12.59
CA VAL A 3 36.87 -34.28 -12.78
C VAL A 3 37.19 -32.98 -12.03
N ARG A 4 37.53 -31.93 -12.77
CA ARG A 4 37.67 -30.56 -12.24
C ARG A 4 36.27 -30.01 -11.97
N PHE A 5 35.93 -29.84 -10.70
CA PHE A 5 34.75 -29.09 -10.29
C PHE A 5 35.06 -27.59 -10.38
N LEU A 6 34.44 -26.91 -11.34
CA LEU A 6 34.41 -25.44 -11.40
C LEU A 6 33.38 -24.95 -10.36
N PRO A 7 33.74 -24.03 -9.44
CA PRO A 7 32.78 -23.47 -8.50
C PRO A 7 31.80 -22.57 -9.28
N PHE A 8 30.53 -22.96 -9.28
CA PHE A 8 29.45 -22.16 -9.85
C PHE A 8 29.14 -21.02 -8.85
N LEU A 9 29.68 -19.83 -9.12
CA LEU A 9 29.43 -18.63 -8.32
C LEU A 9 28.01 -18.13 -8.64
N VAL A 10 27.05 -18.39 -7.75
CA VAL A 10 25.68 -17.86 -7.87
C VAL A 10 25.71 -16.39 -7.46
N LEU A 11 25.67 -15.49 -8.44
CA LEU A 11 25.42 -14.06 -8.23
C LEU A 11 23.94 -13.90 -7.86
N ALA A 12 23.65 -13.73 -6.58
CA ALA A 12 22.34 -13.29 -6.12
C ALA A 12 22.14 -11.83 -6.55
N THR A 13 21.35 -11.61 -7.61
CA THR A 13 20.89 -10.26 -7.95
C THR A 13 19.99 -9.76 -6.83
N PRO A 14 20.18 -8.53 -6.32
CA PRO A 14 19.22 -7.94 -5.39
C PRO A 14 17.87 -7.91 -6.09
N ALA A 15 16.88 -8.59 -5.53
CA ALA A 15 15.52 -8.51 -6.00
C ALA A 15 15.08 -7.06 -5.81
N VAL A 16 14.84 -6.36 -6.92
CA VAL A 16 14.12 -5.09 -6.88
C VAL A 16 12.76 -5.39 -6.26
N ALA A 17 12.42 -4.68 -5.19
CA ALA A 17 11.06 -4.65 -4.66
C ALA A 17 10.26 -3.71 -5.56
N GLU A 18 10.04 -4.15 -6.80
CA GLU A 18 8.88 -3.74 -7.58
C GLU A 18 7.81 -4.81 -7.35
N CYS A 19 6.53 -4.44 -7.43
CA CYS A 19 5.47 -5.43 -7.43
C CYS A 19 5.79 -6.55 -8.44
N LEU A 20 5.53 -7.80 -8.05
CA LEU A 20 5.70 -8.94 -8.95
C LEU A 20 5.01 -8.65 -10.29
N PRO A 21 5.45 -9.21 -11.43
CA PRO A 21 4.91 -8.84 -12.75
C PRO A 21 3.40 -8.99 -12.95
N GLN A 22 2.69 -9.65 -12.02
CA GLN A 22 1.23 -9.81 -12.01
C GLN A 22 0.56 -9.15 -10.80
N GLY A 23 1.33 -8.46 -9.96
CA GLY A 23 0.83 -7.71 -8.81
C GLY A 23 0.48 -6.28 -9.21
N GLU A 24 -0.50 -5.72 -8.52
CA GLU A 24 -0.95 -4.34 -8.70
C GLU A 24 -0.42 -3.47 -7.58
N THR A 25 0.12 -2.30 -7.92
CA THR A 25 0.52 -1.30 -6.93
C THR A 25 -0.73 -0.66 -6.32
N PHE A 26 -0.80 -0.65 -4.98
CA PHE A 26 -1.79 0.15 -4.26
C PHE A 26 -1.23 1.57 -4.02
N VAL A 27 -0.06 1.64 -3.39
CA VAL A 27 0.70 2.87 -3.21
C VAL A 27 2.19 2.58 -3.22
N SER A 28 2.99 3.43 -3.85
CA SER A 28 4.45 3.41 -3.79
C SER A 28 4.99 4.83 -3.68
N CYS A 29 5.99 5.08 -2.84
CA CYS A 29 6.57 6.41 -2.69
C CYS A 29 7.93 6.43 -1.96
N THR A 30 8.62 7.56 -2.05
CA THR A 30 9.75 7.88 -1.17
C THR A 30 9.27 8.64 0.06
N ILE A 31 9.65 8.19 1.25
CA ILE A 31 9.40 8.89 2.53
C ILE A 31 10.29 10.12 2.64
N ALA A 32 9.68 11.27 2.91
CA ALA A 32 10.34 12.57 2.89
C ALA A 32 11.47 12.69 3.91
N GLU A 33 11.26 12.17 5.12
CA GLU A 33 12.21 12.34 6.23
C GLU A 33 13.45 11.44 6.12
N SER A 34 13.34 10.30 5.43
CA SER A 34 14.40 9.27 5.42
C SER A 34 14.90 8.88 4.03
N GLY A 35 14.22 9.29 2.96
CA GLY A 35 14.53 8.85 1.60
C GLY A 35 14.30 7.35 1.37
N LYS A 36 13.58 6.68 2.28
CA LYS A 36 13.29 5.24 2.18
C LYS A 36 12.08 5.00 1.29
N GLN A 37 12.05 3.86 0.62
CA GLN A 37 10.91 3.43 -0.16
C GLN A 37 9.85 2.83 0.74
N LEU A 38 8.60 3.21 0.49
CA LEU A 38 7.40 2.56 0.97
C LEU A 38 6.65 2.01 -0.25
N GLU A 39 6.21 0.77 -0.19
CA GLU A 39 5.40 0.17 -1.26
C GLU A 39 4.36 -0.79 -0.69
N VAL A 40 3.17 -0.79 -1.29
CA VAL A 40 2.14 -1.80 -1.10
C VAL A 40 1.79 -2.39 -2.45
N CYS A 41 1.95 -3.71 -2.56
CA CYS A 41 1.54 -4.50 -3.71
C CYS A 41 0.39 -5.42 -3.35
N ILE A 42 -0.54 -5.62 -4.28
CA ILE A 42 -1.64 -6.57 -4.20
C ILE A 42 -1.32 -7.72 -5.16
N ASN A 43 -1.29 -8.95 -4.68
CA ASN A 43 -1.03 -10.11 -5.53
C ASN A 43 -1.70 -11.37 -4.98
N GLY A 44 -2.38 -12.12 -5.84
CA GLY A 44 -2.80 -13.49 -5.54
C GLY A 44 -3.72 -13.64 -4.32
N GLY A 45 -4.45 -12.58 -3.96
CA GLY A 45 -5.33 -12.57 -2.77
C GLY A 45 -4.68 -12.03 -1.50
N ASP A 46 -3.42 -11.62 -1.55
CA ASP A 46 -2.68 -10.98 -0.45
C ASP A 46 -2.32 -9.53 -0.78
N ALA A 47 -2.14 -8.71 0.25
CA ALA A 47 -1.43 -7.44 0.19
C ALA A 47 -0.05 -7.59 0.87
N LEU A 48 0.98 -6.99 0.29
CA LEU A 48 2.34 -6.95 0.81
C LEU A 48 2.78 -5.50 0.97
N TYR A 49 2.99 -5.08 2.21
CA TYR A 49 3.66 -3.82 2.55
C TYR A 49 5.16 -4.03 2.73
N THR A 50 5.95 -3.13 2.16
CA THR A 50 7.40 -3.07 2.37
C THR A 50 7.88 -1.67 2.70
N TYR A 51 8.94 -1.60 3.51
CA TYR A 51 9.64 -0.37 3.87
C TYR A 51 11.15 -0.61 3.96
N GLY A 52 11.96 0.24 3.33
CA GLY A 52 13.42 0.10 3.38
C GLY A 52 14.15 0.96 2.35
N ALA A 53 15.47 0.78 2.24
CA ALA A 53 16.25 1.47 1.21
C ALA A 53 15.87 0.99 -0.20
N ALA A 54 15.76 1.92 -1.14
CA ALA A 54 15.42 1.60 -2.53
C ALA A 54 16.46 0.62 -3.14
N GLY A 55 15.97 -0.41 -3.85
CA GLY A 55 16.81 -1.43 -4.48
C GLY A 55 17.53 -2.37 -3.51
N GLN A 56 17.22 -2.33 -2.20
CA GLN A 56 17.76 -3.24 -1.19
C GLN A 56 16.67 -4.15 -0.63
N ALA A 57 17.08 -5.17 0.13
CA ALA A 57 16.13 -5.96 0.90
C ALA A 57 15.34 -5.05 1.86
N PRO A 58 14.00 -5.21 1.96
CA PRO A 58 13.19 -4.36 2.83
C PRO A 58 13.56 -4.59 4.29
N GLU A 59 13.59 -3.51 5.06
CA GLU A 59 13.81 -3.52 6.51
C GLU A 59 12.59 -4.06 7.24
N LEU A 60 11.41 -3.84 6.68
CA LEU A 60 10.14 -4.35 7.15
C LEU A 60 9.32 -4.84 5.96
N ALA A 61 8.79 -6.06 6.08
CA ALA A 61 7.84 -6.62 5.13
C ALA A 61 6.67 -7.26 5.89
N LEU A 62 5.44 -6.84 5.57
CA LEU A 62 4.20 -7.32 6.17
C LEU A 62 3.29 -7.84 5.08
N ARG A 63 2.77 -9.07 5.25
CA ARG A 63 1.83 -9.67 4.31
C ARG A 63 0.56 -10.02 5.05
N GLU A 64 -0.58 -9.67 4.46
CA GLU A 64 -1.88 -10.07 4.96
C GLU A 64 -2.83 -10.49 3.81
N PRO A 65 -3.69 -11.51 4.04
CA PRO A 65 -4.76 -11.84 3.12
C PRO A 65 -5.72 -10.65 2.95
N ILE A 66 -6.12 -10.35 1.71
CA ILE A 66 -7.08 -9.27 1.42
C ILE A 66 -8.37 -9.47 2.20
N ARG A 67 -8.79 -10.72 2.44
CA ARG A 67 -9.98 -11.04 3.25
C ARG A 67 -9.90 -10.42 4.65
N ASP A 68 -8.74 -10.46 5.29
CA ASP A 68 -8.57 -10.09 6.70
C ASP A 68 -8.03 -8.65 6.88
N LEU A 69 -7.40 -8.10 5.84
CA LEU A 69 -6.84 -6.74 5.83
C LEU A 69 -7.90 -5.67 6.18
N ASP A 70 -7.63 -4.76 7.12
CA ASP A 70 -8.52 -3.61 7.35
C ASP A 70 -8.31 -2.59 6.23
N TYR A 71 -9.10 -2.70 5.17
CA TYR A 71 -9.10 -1.82 4.01
C TYR A 71 -10.32 -0.89 4.06
N ARG A 72 -10.10 0.41 3.85
CA ARG A 72 -11.18 1.40 3.77
C ARG A 72 -11.09 2.14 2.44
N PRO A 73 -12.06 1.93 1.53
CA PRO A 73 -12.12 2.66 0.28
C PRO A 73 -12.59 4.10 0.51
N TRP A 74 -12.31 4.95 -0.47
CA TRP A 74 -12.84 6.32 -0.51
C TRP A 74 -14.38 6.28 -0.50
N PRO A 75 -15.08 7.07 0.34
CA PRO A 75 -16.55 7.06 0.41
C PRO A 75 -17.26 7.67 -0.82
N GLY A 76 -16.53 8.07 -1.87
CA GLY A 76 -17.11 8.65 -3.08
C GLY A 76 -17.50 10.13 -2.97
N ILE A 77 -17.16 10.80 -1.86
CA ILE A 77 -17.52 12.20 -1.59
C ILE A 77 -16.29 13.01 -1.20
N GLY A 78 -16.23 14.24 -1.69
CA GLY A 78 -15.19 15.22 -1.36
C GLY A 78 -14.14 15.37 -2.46
N ARG A 79 -13.32 16.42 -2.35
CA ARG A 79 -12.28 16.69 -3.34
C ARG A 79 -11.06 15.78 -3.20
N THR A 80 -10.82 15.29 -1.99
CA THR A 80 -9.75 14.35 -1.64
C THR A 80 -10.24 12.93 -1.85
N ILE A 81 -9.63 12.23 -2.80
CA ILE A 81 -9.81 10.79 -3.03
C ILE A 81 -8.69 10.09 -2.28
N TRP A 82 -9.03 9.14 -1.42
CA TRP A 82 -8.05 8.47 -0.58
C TRP A 82 -8.50 7.07 -0.21
N GLU A 83 -7.54 6.20 -0.01
CA GLU A 83 -7.76 4.85 0.51
C GLU A 83 -6.70 4.54 1.56
N GLU A 84 -7.06 3.69 2.52
CA GLU A 84 -6.13 3.25 3.56
C GLU A 84 -6.28 1.75 3.83
N ILE A 85 -5.16 1.13 4.20
CA ILE A 85 -5.07 -0.26 4.63
C ILE A 85 -4.25 -0.36 5.91
N ALA A 86 -4.68 -1.17 6.87
CA ALA A 86 -3.91 -1.44 8.07
C ALA A 86 -3.34 -2.86 8.05
N PHE A 87 -2.03 -2.97 8.25
CA PHE A 87 -1.34 -4.23 8.54
C PHE A 87 -1.08 -4.35 10.04
N ALA A 88 -1.25 -5.52 10.63
CA ALA A 88 -1.01 -5.78 12.03
C ALA A 88 0.22 -6.69 12.25
N ARG A 89 1.12 -6.33 13.16
CA ARG A 89 2.20 -7.20 13.63
C ARG A 89 2.58 -6.89 15.06
N GLY A 90 2.55 -7.91 15.93
CA GLY A 90 3.14 -7.83 17.28
C GLY A 90 2.56 -6.71 18.16
N GLY A 91 1.27 -6.40 18.02
CA GLY A 91 0.61 -5.31 18.76
C GLY A 91 0.73 -3.92 18.12
N TYR A 92 1.39 -3.81 16.97
CA TYR A 92 1.45 -2.60 16.16
C TYR A 92 0.49 -2.69 14.97
N ALA A 93 -0.09 -1.55 14.60
CA ALA A 93 -0.83 -1.38 13.35
C ALA A 93 -0.13 -0.36 12.45
N TYR A 94 0.02 -0.71 11.17
CA TYR A 94 0.66 0.11 10.14
C TYR A 94 -0.43 0.54 9.16
N LEU A 95 -1.01 1.72 9.39
CA LEU A 95 -2.04 2.30 8.54
C LEU A 95 -1.37 3.00 7.36
N VAL A 96 -1.29 2.31 6.24
CA VAL A 96 -0.74 2.82 4.99
C VAL A 96 -1.85 3.50 4.21
N PHE A 97 -1.63 4.73 3.76
CA PHE A 97 -2.61 5.53 3.04
C PHE A 97 -2.03 6.10 1.76
N GLY A 98 -2.88 6.27 0.76
CA GLY A 98 -2.58 6.91 -0.52
C GLY A 98 -3.79 7.68 -1.02
N GLY A 99 -3.56 8.76 -1.77
CA GLY A 99 -4.65 9.57 -2.28
C GLY A 99 -4.21 10.72 -3.16
N ILE A 100 -5.21 11.43 -3.67
CA ILE A 100 -5.07 12.63 -4.48
C ILE A 100 -6.03 13.72 -3.97
N ASN A 101 -5.57 14.97 -3.99
CA ASN A 101 -6.41 16.15 -3.84
C ASN A 101 -6.70 16.74 -5.21
N ARG A 102 -7.95 17.14 -5.43
CA ARG A 102 -8.40 17.82 -6.64
C ARG A 102 -8.79 19.25 -6.27
N GLU A 103 -7.99 20.22 -6.65
CA GLU A 103 -8.25 21.63 -6.33
C GLU A 103 -8.58 22.39 -7.61
N ALA A 104 -9.73 23.06 -7.63
CA ALA A 104 -10.06 23.95 -8.74
C ALA A 104 -9.20 25.21 -8.63
N SER A 105 -8.59 25.60 -9.73
CA SER A 105 -7.91 26.87 -9.90
C SER A 105 -8.92 28.00 -9.85
N ASP A 106 -8.64 29.04 -9.06
CA ASP A 106 -9.46 30.25 -8.98
C ASP A 106 -9.36 31.13 -10.25
N ILE A 107 -8.51 30.77 -11.21
CA ILE A 107 -8.12 31.63 -12.34
C ILE A 107 -8.65 31.11 -13.69
N ASP A 108 -8.62 29.80 -13.92
CA ASP A 108 -8.83 29.21 -15.25
C ASP A 108 -9.70 27.94 -15.27
N ASP A 109 -10.43 27.65 -14.18
CA ASP A 109 -11.27 26.46 -14.02
C ASP A 109 -10.50 25.12 -14.16
N GLU A 110 -9.16 25.14 -14.19
CA GLU A 110 -8.34 23.92 -14.24
C GLU A 110 -8.35 23.19 -12.90
N ILE A 111 -8.40 21.85 -12.92
CA ILE A 111 -8.25 21.04 -11.70
C ILE A 111 -6.79 20.66 -11.51
N GLN A 112 -6.17 21.22 -10.48
CA GLN A 112 -4.86 20.82 -9.99
C GLN A 112 -4.96 19.54 -9.16
N VAL A 113 -4.20 18.51 -9.55
CA VAL A 113 -4.18 17.21 -8.86
C VAL A 113 -2.86 17.05 -8.13
N THR A 114 -2.90 16.91 -6.80
CA THR A 114 -1.71 16.63 -5.98
C THR A 114 -1.86 15.29 -5.27
N ALA A 115 -0.85 14.42 -5.41
CA ALA A 115 -0.84 13.12 -4.75
C ALA A 115 -0.24 13.22 -3.33
N PHE A 116 -0.67 12.33 -2.45
CA PHE A 116 -0.11 12.17 -1.12
C PHE A 116 -0.18 10.71 -0.68
N GLY A 117 0.64 10.35 0.29
CA GLY A 117 0.63 9.03 0.88
C GLY A 117 1.53 8.96 2.10
N GLY A 118 1.61 7.77 2.68
CA GLY A 118 2.51 7.50 3.78
C GLY A 118 2.04 6.35 4.65
N VAL A 119 2.58 6.29 5.86
CA VAL A 119 2.18 5.31 6.88
C VAL A 119 2.09 5.97 8.24
N GLU A 120 1.04 5.63 8.98
CA GLU A 120 0.93 5.87 10.40
C GLU A 120 1.15 4.57 11.16
N VAL A 121 1.95 4.63 12.22
CA VAL A 121 2.25 3.45 13.05
C VAL A 121 1.64 3.66 14.42
N TYR A 122 0.78 2.72 14.82
CA TYR A 122 0.06 2.72 16.07
C TYR A 122 0.48 1.57 16.98
N GLN A 123 0.36 1.77 18.29
CA GLN A 123 0.33 0.70 19.30
C GLN A 123 -0.96 0.85 20.10
N GLY A 124 -1.89 -0.09 19.92
CA GLY A 124 -3.28 0.11 20.35
C GLY A 124 -3.87 1.35 19.67
N GLU A 125 -4.38 2.30 20.45
CA GLU A 125 -4.94 3.57 19.95
C GLU A 125 -3.92 4.71 19.89
N THR A 126 -2.68 4.48 20.34
CA THR A 126 -1.65 5.53 20.39
C THR A 126 -0.90 5.61 19.07
N LEU A 127 -0.94 6.76 18.41
CA LEU A 127 -0.07 7.07 17.27
C LEU A 127 1.36 7.24 17.76
N LEU A 128 2.28 6.39 17.29
CA LEU A 128 3.70 6.46 17.61
C LEU A 128 4.46 7.37 16.64
N THR A 129 4.14 7.27 15.36
CA THR A 129 4.75 8.09 14.31
C THR A 129 3.91 8.11 13.05
N ARG A 130 4.12 9.16 12.25
CA ARG A 130 3.59 9.31 10.90
C ARG A 130 4.77 9.62 9.99
N LEU A 131 4.90 8.83 8.93
CA LEU A 131 5.87 9.04 7.85
C LEU A 131 5.12 9.51 6.62
N SER A 132 5.54 10.62 6.02
CA SER A 132 4.85 11.20 4.87
C SER A 132 5.68 10.99 3.61
N CYS A 133 5.02 10.69 2.49
CA CYS A 133 5.68 10.62 1.20
C CYS A 133 6.08 12.00 0.68
N VAL A 134 7.13 12.07 -0.13
CA VAL A 134 7.38 13.18 -1.05
C VAL A 134 6.27 13.15 -2.12
N PRO A 135 5.42 14.19 -2.24
CA PRO A 135 4.23 14.18 -3.10
C PRO A 135 4.51 13.75 -4.55
N GLU A 136 5.62 14.22 -5.12
CA GLU A 136 6.01 13.98 -6.50
C GLU A 136 6.47 12.54 -6.77
N THR A 137 6.69 11.75 -5.70
CA THR A 137 7.10 10.34 -5.79
C THR A 137 5.95 9.38 -5.55
N VAL A 138 4.77 9.90 -5.20
CA VAL A 138 3.59 9.06 -4.90
C VAL A 138 3.02 8.51 -6.19
N ASP A 139 3.12 7.20 -6.35
CA ASP A 139 2.29 6.41 -7.27
C ASP A 139 1.11 5.85 -6.47
N PHE A 140 -0.09 6.36 -6.75
CA PHE A 140 -1.35 5.86 -6.22
C PHE A 140 -2.25 5.51 -7.41
N THR A 141 -2.29 4.23 -7.76
CA THR A 141 -2.93 3.74 -8.99
C THR A 141 -4.46 3.78 -8.93
N TRP A 142 -5.04 3.96 -7.74
CA TRP A 142 -6.49 3.87 -7.49
C TRP A 142 -7.13 2.65 -8.18
N THR A 143 -6.73 1.45 -7.73
CA THR A 143 -7.19 0.16 -8.27
C THR A 143 -8.43 -0.37 -7.53
N ASN A 144 -9.26 -1.17 -8.23
CA ASN A 144 -10.35 -1.92 -7.63
C ASN A 144 -9.90 -3.24 -6.98
N ALA A 145 -8.63 -3.65 -7.10
CA ALA A 145 -8.15 -4.97 -6.73
C ALA A 145 -8.44 -5.35 -5.26
N LEU A 146 -8.31 -4.41 -4.30
CA LEU A 146 -8.67 -4.66 -2.90
C LEU A 146 -10.18 -4.86 -2.74
N SER A 147 -10.98 -3.99 -3.36
CA SER A 147 -12.44 -4.08 -3.34
C SER A 147 -12.95 -5.37 -4.00
N ASP A 148 -12.37 -5.78 -5.13
CA ASP A 148 -12.70 -7.03 -5.82
C ASP A 148 -12.26 -8.25 -5.01
N GLY A 149 -11.08 -8.21 -4.39
CA GLY A 149 -10.61 -9.28 -3.51
C GLY A 149 -11.51 -9.45 -2.27
N LYS A 150 -11.98 -8.35 -1.67
CA LYS A 150 -12.96 -8.39 -0.58
C LYS A 150 -14.29 -9.00 -1.03
N ARG A 151 -14.81 -8.60 -2.20
CA ARG A 151 -16.03 -9.19 -2.79
C ARG A 151 -15.88 -10.67 -3.08
N ALA A 152 -14.76 -11.08 -3.66
CA ALA A 152 -14.44 -12.50 -3.90
C ALA A 152 -14.37 -13.31 -2.60
N ALA A 153 -14.00 -12.67 -1.48
CA ALA A 153 -14.03 -13.26 -0.15
C ALA A 153 -15.43 -13.27 0.51
N GLY A 154 -16.48 -12.86 -0.20
CA GLY A 154 -17.86 -12.84 0.31
C GLY A 154 -18.18 -11.66 1.22
N LEU A 155 -17.47 -10.55 1.06
CA LEU A 155 -17.66 -9.32 1.83
C LEU A 155 -18.22 -8.19 0.96
N GLU A 156 -18.98 -7.29 1.58
CA GLU A 156 -19.44 -6.03 1.00
C GLU A 156 -19.08 -4.85 1.89
N TRP A 157 -18.88 -3.67 1.29
CA TRP A 157 -18.59 -2.45 2.03
C TRP A 157 -19.90 -1.84 2.54
N ASP A 158 -20.06 -1.81 3.86
CA ASP A 158 -21.13 -1.07 4.52
C ASP A 158 -20.69 0.40 4.65
N LEU A 159 -21.29 1.27 3.84
CA LEU A 159 -21.01 2.72 3.83
C LEU A 159 -21.40 3.40 5.15
N ARG A 160 -22.40 2.90 5.88
CA ARG A 160 -22.87 3.48 7.14
C ARG A 160 -21.97 3.09 8.31
N ALA A 161 -21.66 1.81 8.44
CA ALA A 161 -20.75 1.30 9.46
C ALA A 161 -19.27 1.51 9.13
N ARG A 162 -18.96 1.89 7.88
CA ARG A 162 -17.60 2.11 7.35
C ARG A 162 -16.69 0.90 7.59
N ARG A 163 -17.20 -0.28 7.27
CA ARG A 163 -16.48 -1.56 7.42
C ARG A 163 -16.93 -2.56 6.38
N TRP A 164 -16.08 -3.55 6.12
CA TRP A 164 -16.47 -4.72 5.34
C TRP A 164 -17.30 -5.68 6.21
N VAL A 165 -18.45 -6.11 5.70
CA VAL A 165 -19.36 -7.06 6.36
C VAL A 165 -19.63 -8.26 5.45
N PRO A 166 -20.02 -9.43 5.98
CA PRO A 166 -20.48 -10.53 5.14
C PRO A 166 -21.66 -10.09 4.28
N ILE A 167 -21.67 -10.51 3.00
CA ILE A 167 -22.75 -10.19 2.06
C ILE A 167 -24.11 -10.61 2.64
N GLY A 168 -25.07 -9.68 2.63
CA GLY A 168 -26.42 -9.90 3.15
C GLY A 168 -26.59 -9.59 4.64
N GLN A 169 -25.61 -8.91 5.24
CA GLN A 169 -25.67 -8.44 6.65
C GLN A 169 -25.55 -6.91 6.79
N ASN A 170 -25.77 -6.17 5.69
CA ASN A 170 -25.75 -4.71 5.60
C ASN A 170 -27.13 -4.10 5.94
#